data_AF-K1V212-F1
#
_entry.id   AF-K1V212-F1
#
_cell.length_a   1.000
_cell.length_b   1.000
_cell.length_c   1.000
_cell.angle_alpha   90.00
_cell.angle_beta   90.00
_cell.angle_gamma   90.00
#
_symmetry.space_group_name_H-M   'P 1'
#
loop_
_entity.id
_entity.type
_entity.pdbx_description
1 polymer ?
#
loop_
_entity_poly.entity_id
_entity_poly.type
_entity_poly.pdbx_seq_one_letter_code
_entity_poly.pdbx_strand_id
1 'polypeptide(L)'
;KKWADTEFMKQGRVKQEYRKVSQGLDKVLKAHGYERKDKYYKAVNANKDTIVFFCHFGVECVMLSHLLNISPVCLWQGFCAAPTSVTTLYTEEREKGIAVWRCSSFGDISHLYAGNEEPAFAARFCEIYDDMSQRH
;
A
#
# COMPACT_ATOMS: atom_id res chain seq x y z
N LYS A 1 -17.88 -13.47 5.46
CA LYS A 1 -17.27 -13.03 6.75
C LYS A 1 -16.36 -11.83 6.47
N LYS A 2 -16.26 -10.83 7.37
CA LYS A 2 -15.29 -9.73 7.21
C LYS A 2 -13.88 -10.28 7.41
N TRP A 3 -12.92 -9.86 6.58
CA TRP A 3 -11.56 -10.43 6.56
C TRP A 3 -10.86 -10.37 7.92
N ALA A 4 -11.05 -9.28 8.66
CA ALA A 4 -10.38 -9.02 9.93
C ALA A 4 -10.95 -9.83 11.12
N ASP A 5 -12.10 -10.48 10.93
CA ASP A 5 -12.81 -11.19 12.00
C ASP A 5 -12.63 -12.72 11.91
N THR A 6 -11.74 -13.20 11.03
CA THR A 6 -11.33 -14.61 11.00
C THR A 6 -10.46 -14.95 12.21
N GLU A 7 -10.49 -16.20 12.66
CA GLU A 7 -9.68 -16.64 13.81
C GLU A 7 -8.18 -16.42 13.57
N PHE A 8 -7.70 -16.71 12.35
CA PHE A 8 -6.32 -16.46 11.95
C PHE A 8 -5.91 -14.98 12.10
N MET A 9 -6.73 -14.05 11.64
CA MET A 9 -6.41 -12.61 11.73
C MET A 9 -6.49 -12.07 13.16
N LYS A 10 -7.37 -12.63 14.00
CA LYS A 10 -7.48 -12.26 15.42
C LYS A 10 -6.23 -12.63 16.21
N GLN A 11 -5.64 -13.80 15.93
CA GLN A 11 -4.42 -14.27 16.60
C GLN A 11 -3.26 -13.28 16.43
N GLY A 12 -3.14 -12.62 15.27
CA GLY A 12 -2.07 -11.68 14.96
C GLY A 12 -2.35 -10.21 15.31
N ARG A 13 -3.45 -9.86 16.01
CA ARG A 13 -3.88 -8.46 16.26
C ARG A 13 -4.00 -7.60 14.99
N VAL A 14 -4.16 -8.22 13.82
CA VAL A 14 -4.05 -7.55 12.51
C VAL A 14 -5.03 -6.39 12.35
N LYS A 15 -6.26 -6.55 12.90
CA LYS A 15 -7.29 -5.49 12.88
C LYS A 15 -6.88 -4.22 13.65
N GLN A 16 -6.14 -4.37 14.74
CA GLN A 16 -5.67 -3.24 15.54
C GLN A 16 -4.57 -2.48 14.80
N GLU A 17 -3.59 -3.21 14.27
CA GLU A 17 -2.48 -2.60 13.52
C GLU A 17 -2.98 -1.94 12.22
N TYR A 18 -3.92 -2.58 11.50
CA TYR A 18 -4.59 -1.97 10.35
C TYR A 18 -5.18 -0.59 10.72
N ARG A 19 -5.95 -0.52 11.83
CA ARG A 19 -6.56 0.74 12.27
C ARG A 19 -5.52 1.79 12.62
N LYS A 20 -4.43 1.39 13.29
CA LYS A 20 -3.33 2.29 13.67
C LYS A 20 -2.68 2.92 12.43
N VAL A 21 -2.37 2.11 11.42
CA VAL A 21 -1.79 2.58 10.15
C VAL A 21 -2.77 3.49 9.42
N SER A 22 -4.03 3.07 9.22
CA SER A 22 -5.05 3.87 8.53
C SER A 22 -5.29 5.22 9.19
N GLN A 23 -5.41 5.27 10.52
CA GLN A 23 -5.61 6.51 11.27
C GLN A 23 -4.39 7.42 11.23
N GLY A 24 -3.19 6.85 11.30
CA GLY A 24 -1.94 7.59 11.14
C GLY A 24 -1.83 8.22 9.75
N LEU A 25 -2.13 7.43 8.70
CA LEU A 25 -2.14 7.89 7.32
C LEU A 25 -3.16 9.02 7.11
N ASP A 26 -4.38 8.87 7.61
CA ASP A 26 -5.41 9.92 7.53
C ASP A 26 -4.99 11.20 8.24
N LYS A 27 -4.26 11.09 9.36
CA LYS A 27 -3.73 12.26 10.07
C LYS A 27 -2.68 13.01 9.23
N VAL A 28 -1.78 12.28 8.57
CA VAL A 28 -0.79 12.88 7.66
C VAL A 28 -1.50 13.56 6.49
N LEU A 29 -2.41 12.85 5.81
CA LEU A 29 -3.13 13.39 4.64
C LEU A 29 -4.00 14.61 4.99
N LYS A 30 -4.61 14.61 6.18
CA LYS A 30 -5.37 15.77 6.68
C LYS A 30 -4.48 17.00 6.84
N ALA A 31 -3.25 16.84 7.31
CA ALA A 31 -2.29 17.95 7.41
C ALA A 31 -1.94 18.53 6.03
N HIS A 32 -2.06 17.73 4.97
CA HIS A 32 -1.92 18.15 3.57
C HIS A 32 -3.24 18.47 2.88
N GLY A 33 -4.31 18.78 3.62
CA GLY A 33 -5.57 19.28 3.04
C GLY A 33 -6.53 18.22 2.51
N TYR A 34 -6.28 16.93 2.74
CA TYR A 34 -7.15 15.83 2.33
C TYR A 34 -7.79 15.14 3.53
N GLU A 35 -9.10 15.34 3.74
CA GLU A 35 -9.82 14.77 4.88
C GLU A 35 -10.64 13.53 4.48
N ARG A 36 -10.44 12.40 5.16
CA ARG A 36 -11.20 11.18 4.88
C ARG A 36 -12.71 11.38 5.04
N LYS A 37 -13.50 10.97 4.05
CA LYS A 37 -14.95 10.84 4.11
C LYS A 37 -15.38 9.51 3.47
N ASP A 38 -15.74 8.55 4.32
CA ASP A 38 -16.14 7.20 3.91
C ASP A 38 -15.10 6.52 2.99
N LYS A 39 -15.40 6.48 1.69
CA LYS A 39 -14.59 5.84 0.65
C LYS A 39 -13.80 6.82 -0.22
N TYR A 40 -13.82 8.11 0.11
CA TYR A 40 -13.07 9.13 -0.62
C TYR A 40 -12.45 10.14 0.36
N TYR A 41 -11.79 11.16 -0.17
CA TYR A 41 -11.25 12.27 0.61
C TYR A 41 -11.89 13.58 0.15
N LYS A 42 -12.24 14.45 1.09
CA LYS A 42 -12.55 15.85 0.78
C LYS A 42 -11.24 16.59 0.51
N ALA A 43 -11.12 17.24 -0.64
CA ALA A 43 -10.01 18.13 -0.94
C ALA A 43 -10.31 19.52 -0.35
N VAL A 44 -9.97 19.71 0.93
CA VAL A 44 -10.22 20.97 1.67
C VAL A 44 -9.23 22.05 1.23
N ASN A 45 -7.98 21.67 1.00
CA ASN A 45 -6.93 22.51 0.44
C ASN A 45 -6.10 21.69 -0.56
N ALA A 46 -6.67 21.48 -1.75
CA ALA A 46 -6.04 20.72 -2.83
C ALA A 46 -4.67 21.33 -3.19
N ASN A 47 -3.68 20.48 -3.38
CA ASN A 47 -2.31 20.89 -3.68
C ASN A 47 -1.62 19.89 -4.61
N LYS A 48 -0.35 20.16 -4.93
CA LYS A 48 0.51 19.30 -5.76
C LYS A 48 1.72 18.79 -4.98
N ASP A 49 1.61 18.75 -3.65
CA ASP A 49 2.70 18.28 -2.81
C ASP A 49 2.97 16.80 -3.10
N THR A 50 4.24 16.42 -2.95
CA THR A 50 4.65 15.01 -3.01
C THR A 50 5.06 14.56 -1.62
N ILE A 51 4.44 13.48 -1.14
CA ILE A 51 4.75 12.85 0.15
C ILE A 51 5.36 11.48 -0.14
N VAL A 52 6.44 11.15 0.55
CA VAL A 52 7.13 9.87 0.42
C VAL A 52 7.08 9.12 1.75
N PHE A 53 6.71 7.84 1.69
CA PHE A 53 6.70 6.95 2.85
C PHE A 53 7.69 5.80 2.63
N PHE A 54 8.56 5.57 3.62
CA PHE A 54 9.43 4.41 3.66
C PHE A 54 8.83 3.37 4.59
N CYS A 55 8.52 2.19 4.09
CA CYS A 55 7.85 1.15 4.86
C CYS A 55 8.14 -0.26 4.32
N HIS A 56 7.47 -1.25 4.89
CA HIS A 56 7.52 -2.65 4.45
C HIS A 56 6.28 -3.01 3.63
N PHE A 57 6.42 -4.00 2.74
CA PHE A 57 5.33 -4.52 1.88
C PHE A 57 4.01 -4.74 2.64
N GLY A 58 4.06 -5.38 3.81
CA GLY A 58 2.84 -5.64 4.60
C GLY A 58 2.10 -4.36 5.02
N VAL A 59 2.84 -3.30 5.37
CA VAL A 59 2.29 -1.99 5.76
C VAL A 59 1.84 -1.21 4.52
N GLU A 60 2.60 -1.26 3.43
CA GLU A 60 2.21 -0.72 2.13
C GLU A 60 0.83 -1.24 1.70
N CYS A 61 0.61 -2.56 1.76
CA CYS A 61 -0.69 -3.17 1.45
C CYS A 61 -1.82 -2.64 2.34
N VAL A 62 -1.56 -2.35 3.62
CA VAL A 62 -2.56 -1.74 4.52
C VAL A 62 -2.90 -0.32 4.07
N MET A 63 -1.88 0.48 3.72
CA MET A 63 -2.08 1.84 3.23
C MET A 63 -2.88 1.83 1.91
N LEU A 64 -2.47 1.01 0.95
CA LEU A 64 -3.18 0.84 -0.34
C LEU A 64 -4.61 0.36 -0.15
N SER A 65 -4.83 -0.63 0.71
CA SER A 65 -6.17 -1.12 1.07
C SER A 65 -7.07 0.00 1.57
N HIS A 66 -6.55 0.83 2.47
CA HIS A 66 -7.27 1.96 3.04
C HIS A 66 -7.59 3.03 1.98
N LEU A 67 -6.61 3.41 1.17
CA LEU A 67 -6.74 4.48 0.15
C LEU A 67 -7.65 4.07 -1.02
N LEU A 68 -7.54 2.82 -1.48
CA LEU A 68 -8.25 2.29 -2.64
C LEU A 68 -9.59 1.61 -2.28
N ASN A 69 -9.90 1.47 -0.98
CA ASN A 69 -11.09 0.80 -0.47
C ASN A 69 -11.23 -0.67 -0.89
N ILE A 70 -10.11 -1.37 -0.97
CA ILE A 70 -10.06 -2.81 -1.29
C ILE A 70 -9.62 -3.60 -0.07
N SER A 71 -9.91 -4.91 -0.03
CA SER A 71 -9.45 -5.78 1.06
C SER A 71 -7.92 -5.86 1.07
N PRO A 72 -7.24 -5.72 2.22
CA PRO A 72 -5.79 -5.88 2.29
C PRO A 72 -5.37 -7.31 1.99
N VAL A 73 -6.26 -8.28 2.17
CA VAL A 73 -6.00 -9.70 1.85
C VAL A 73 -5.72 -9.91 0.36
N CYS A 74 -6.42 -9.18 -0.53
CA CYS A 74 -6.16 -9.27 -1.97
C CYS A 74 -4.75 -8.79 -2.32
N LEU A 75 -4.27 -7.77 -1.62
CA LEU A 75 -2.93 -7.22 -1.81
C LEU A 75 -1.87 -8.14 -1.23
N TRP A 76 -2.03 -8.59 0.02
CA TRP A 76 -1.07 -9.48 0.68
C TRP A 76 -0.87 -10.83 -0.03
N GLN A 77 -1.89 -11.34 -0.71
CA GLN A 77 -1.84 -12.66 -1.36
C GLN A 77 -1.54 -12.61 -2.85
N GLY A 78 -1.96 -11.54 -3.54
CA GLY A 78 -1.88 -11.45 -5.00
C GLY A 78 -0.76 -10.57 -5.53
N PHE A 79 -0.07 -9.81 -4.67
CA PHE A 79 0.90 -8.81 -5.07
C PHE A 79 2.23 -9.03 -4.36
N CYS A 80 3.29 -8.45 -4.92
CA CYS A 80 4.63 -8.42 -4.35
C CYS A 80 5.31 -7.10 -4.74
N ALA A 81 5.93 -6.43 -3.77
CA ALA A 81 6.80 -5.28 -3.99
C ALA A 81 8.20 -5.65 -3.49
N ALA A 82 9.19 -5.59 -4.38
CA ALA A 82 10.58 -5.89 -4.04
C ALA A 82 11.13 -4.83 -3.06
N PRO A 83 12.14 -5.18 -2.23
CA PRO A 83 12.91 -4.17 -1.51
C PRO A 83 13.33 -3.02 -2.43
N THR A 84 13.28 -1.79 -1.90
CA THR A 84 13.54 -0.52 -2.60
C THR A 84 12.65 -0.20 -3.80
N SER A 85 11.69 -1.05 -4.16
CA SER A 85 10.72 -0.71 -5.19
C SER A 85 9.82 0.46 -4.79
N VAL A 86 9.28 1.16 -5.79
CA VAL A 86 8.51 2.39 -5.61
C VAL A 86 7.07 2.18 -6.08
N THR A 87 6.12 2.45 -5.19
CA THR A 87 4.69 2.49 -5.53
C THR A 87 4.20 3.92 -5.54
N THR A 88 3.59 4.33 -6.65
CA THR A 88 3.20 5.73 -6.90
C THR A 88 1.68 5.84 -6.99
N LEU A 89 1.10 6.70 -6.16
CA LEU A 89 -0.30 7.07 -6.21
C LEU A 89 -0.46 8.57 -6.47
N TYR A 90 -1.58 8.94 -7.07
CA TYR A 90 -2.02 10.33 -7.15
C TYR A 90 -3.51 10.43 -6.81
N THR A 91 -3.95 11.61 -6.39
CA THR A 91 -5.37 11.92 -6.22
C THR A 91 -5.98 12.41 -7.53
N GLU A 92 -7.14 11.89 -7.91
CA GLU A 92 -7.99 12.43 -8.98
C GLU A 92 -9.16 13.20 -8.38
N GLU A 93 -9.40 14.42 -8.85
CA GLU A 93 -10.62 15.19 -8.58
C GLU A 93 -11.50 15.24 -9.82
N ARG A 94 -12.44 14.29 -9.94
CA ARG A 94 -13.43 14.25 -11.03
C ARG A 94 -14.65 15.14 -10.74
N GLU A 95 -14.85 15.44 -9.46
CA GLU A 95 -15.84 16.38 -8.95
C GLU A 95 -15.11 17.32 -7.97
N LYS A 96 -15.38 18.62 -8.07
CA LYS A 96 -14.68 19.63 -7.26
C LYS A 96 -14.82 19.33 -5.78
N GLY A 97 -13.69 19.21 -5.07
CA GLY A 97 -13.67 18.97 -3.63
C GLY A 97 -13.77 17.49 -3.24
N ILE A 98 -13.84 16.57 -4.21
CA ILE A 98 -13.83 15.11 -3.99
C ILE A 98 -12.58 14.52 -4.63
N ALA A 99 -11.67 14.01 -3.80
CA ALA A 99 -10.45 13.34 -4.22
C ALA A 99 -10.58 11.82 -4.01
N VAL A 100 -10.14 11.05 -5.01
CA VAL A 100 -9.96 9.60 -4.92
C VAL A 100 -8.53 9.23 -5.29
N TRP A 101 -7.97 8.24 -4.62
CA TRP A 101 -6.61 7.77 -4.91
C TRP A 101 -6.61 6.80 -6.09
N ARG A 102 -5.63 6.95 -6.97
CA ARG A 102 -5.32 5.99 -8.02
C ARG A 102 -3.88 5.53 -7.89
N CYS A 103 -3.69 4.22 -7.87
CA CYS A 103 -2.36 3.62 -8.05
C CYS A 103 -1.97 3.70 -9.52
N SER A 104 -0.84 4.35 -9.80
CA SER A 104 -0.33 4.58 -11.15
C SER A 104 0.79 3.62 -11.53
N SER A 105 1.58 3.23 -10.53
CA SER A 105 2.61 2.20 -10.63
C SER A 105 2.73 1.51 -9.28
N PHE A 106 2.96 0.20 -9.28
CA PHE A 106 3.08 -0.61 -8.09
C PHE A 106 4.38 -1.42 -8.16
N GLY A 107 5.22 -1.31 -7.13
CA GLY A 107 6.47 -2.05 -7.05
C GLY A 107 7.46 -1.73 -8.18
N ASP A 108 7.52 -0.49 -8.65
CA ASP A 108 8.44 -0.07 -9.72
C ASP A 108 9.91 -0.20 -9.30
N ILE A 109 10.70 -0.83 -10.15
CA ILE A 109 12.13 -1.04 -9.99
C ILE A 109 12.94 -0.37 -11.10
N SER A 110 12.32 0.50 -11.90
CA SER A 110 12.96 1.14 -13.06
C SER A 110 14.20 1.94 -12.68
N HIS A 111 14.22 2.51 -11.46
CA HIS A 111 15.38 3.22 -10.93
C HIS A 111 16.61 2.31 -10.70
N LEU A 112 16.41 1.02 -10.39
CA LEU A 112 17.51 0.06 -10.24
C LEU A 112 18.16 -0.20 -11.58
N TYR A 113 17.37 -0.46 -12.62
CA TYR A 113 17.87 -0.63 -13.99
C TYR A 113 18.60 0.62 -14.49
N ALA A 114 18.06 1.81 -14.24
CA ALA A 114 18.72 3.07 -14.58
C ALA A 114 20.05 3.26 -13.84
N GLY A 115 20.15 2.71 -12.62
CA GLY A 115 21.36 2.70 -11.80
C GLY A 115 22.32 1.54 -12.09
N ASN A 116 22.00 0.64 -13.03
CA ASN A 116 22.73 -0.61 -13.27
C ASN A 116 22.88 -1.47 -12.00
N GLU A 117 21.81 -1.51 -11.20
CA GLU A 117 21.69 -2.32 -9.99
C GLU A 117 20.65 -3.44 -10.20
N GLU A 118 20.95 -4.63 -9.71
CA GLU A 118 20.03 -5.78 -9.81
C GLU A 118 18.94 -5.71 -8.73
N PRO A 119 17.67 -6.05 -9.06
CA PRO A 119 16.62 -6.20 -8.07
C PRO A 119 16.94 -7.29 -7.04
N ALA A 120 16.52 -7.08 -5.80
CA ALA A 120 16.71 -8.09 -4.75
C ALA A 120 15.90 -9.37 -5.06
N PHE A 121 16.55 -10.53 -4.93
CA PHE A 121 15.88 -11.84 -4.98
C PHE A 121 15.15 -12.13 -3.65
N ALA A 122 14.16 -11.31 -3.33
CA ALA A 122 13.38 -11.36 -2.10
C ALA A 122 11.88 -11.21 -2.38
N ALA A 123 11.05 -11.30 -1.33
CA ALA A 123 9.59 -11.13 -1.40
C ALA A 123 8.86 -12.16 -2.29
N ARG A 124 9.45 -13.34 -2.47
CA ARG A 124 8.86 -14.47 -3.20
C ARG A 124 9.16 -15.81 -2.53
N PHE A 125 8.31 -16.79 -2.82
CA PHE A 125 8.56 -18.21 -2.53
C PHE A 125 9.18 -18.91 -3.76
N CYS A 126 9.64 -20.14 -3.57
CA CYS A 126 10.11 -21.01 -4.66
C CYS A 126 9.06 -21.07 -5.78
N GLU A 127 9.51 -20.95 -7.03
CA GLU A 127 8.63 -21.12 -8.21
C GLU A 127 8.07 -22.53 -8.31
N ILE A 128 8.91 -23.51 -7.99
CA ILE A 128 8.59 -24.92 -7.96
C ILE A 128 8.95 -25.47 -6.58
N TYR A 129 8.12 -26.38 -6.07
CA TYR A 129 8.26 -26.90 -4.71
C TYR A 129 9.61 -27.60 -4.45
N ASP A 130 10.15 -28.24 -5.49
CA ASP A 130 11.36 -29.06 -5.41
C ASP A 130 12.66 -28.26 -5.61
N ASP A 131 12.58 -26.97 -5.95
CA ASP A 131 13.77 -26.12 -6.07
C ASP A 131 14.25 -25.65 -4.69
N MET A 132 15.11 -26.47 -4.11
CA MET A 132 15.72 -26.21 -2.81
C MET A 132 16.73 -25.05 -2.82
N SER A 133 17.17 -24.58 -4.00
CA SER A 133 18.08 -23.43 -4.10
C SER A 133 17.39 -22.10 -3.80
N GLN A 134 16.06 -22.05 -3.98
CA GLN A 134 15.22 -20.86 -3.73
C GLN A 134 14.51 -20.89 -2.37
N ARG A 135 14.84 -21.86 -1.51
CA ARG A 135 14.13 -22.09 -0.25
C ARG A 135 14.93 -21.45 0.90
N HIS A 136 14.48 -20.28 1.32
CA HIS A 136 15.06 -19.44 2.39
C HIS A 136 14.13 -19.30 3.59
#